data_AF-A0AA36CL90-F1
#
_entry.id   AF-A0AA36CL90-F1
#
_cell.length_a   1.000
_cell.length_b   1.000
_cell.length_c   1.000
_cell.angle_alpha   90.00
_cell.angle_beta   90.00
_cell.angle_gamma   90.00
#
_symmetry.space_group_name_H-M   'P 1'
#
loop_
_entity.id
_entity.type
_entity.pdbx_description
1 polymer ?
#
loop_
_entity_poly.entity_id
_entity_poly.type
_entity_poly.pdbx_seq_one_letter_code
_entity_poly.pdbx_strand_id
1 'polypeptide(L)' 'MCGDARANFKNTWGPVTVNDLKTFMELDCKNKFSGAEGLACKAFVDQKSSQMLDDFKAGLTDQQICVKGGICK' A
#
# COMPACT_ATOMS: atom_id res chain seq x y z
N MET A 1 -3.45 1.17 5.94
CA MET A 1 -3.11 1.14 4.51
C MET A 1 -3.40 -0.20 3.85
N CYS A 2 -2.70 -1.30 4.17
CA CYS A 2 -2.93 -2.57 3.45
C CYS A 2 -4.36 -3.13 3.62
N GLY A 3 -4.89 -3.11 4.85
CA GLY A 3 -6.28 -3.51 5.10
C GLY A 3 -7.29 -2.61 4.38
N ASP A 4 -7.06 -1.29 4.37
CA ASP A 4 -7.91 -0.34 3.65
C ASP A 4 -7.85 -0.57 2.13
N ALA A 5 -6.67 -0.88 1.59
CA ALA A 5 -6.51 -1.21 0.17
C ALA A 5 -7.28 -2.49 -0.17
N ARG A 6 -7.21 -3.53 0.66
CA ARG A 6 -8.03 -4.74 0.47
C ARG A 6 -9.52 -4.46 0.47
N ALA A 7 -9.99 -3.62 1.39
CA ALA A 7 -11.39 -3.23 1.45
C ALA A 7 -11.80 -2.46 0.19
N ASN A 8 -11.00 -1.46 -0.23
CA ASN A 8 -11.24 -0.64 -1.41
C ASN A 8 -11.30 -1.47 -2.70
N PHE A 9 -10.33 -2.36 -2.89
CA PHE A 9 -10.25 -3.22 -4.08
C PHE A 9 -11.01 -4.55 -3.94
N LYS A 10 -11.77 -4.73 -2.84
CA LYS A 10 -12.54 -5.95 -2.54
C LYS A 10 -11.70 -7.23 -2.71
N ASN A 11 -10.44 -7.16 -2.29
CA ASN A 11 -9.43 -8.21 -2.44
C ASN A 11 -9.27 -8.75 -3.89
N THR A 12 -9.62 -7.94 -4.90
CA THR A 12 -9.56 -8.29 -6.33
C THR A 12 -8.44 -7.52 -7.00
N TRP A 13 -7.29 -8.16 -7.20
CA TRP A 13 -6.05 -7.49 -7.58
C TRP A 13 -5.66 -7.63 -9.05
N GLY A 14 -6.27 -8.58 -9.78
CA GLY A 14 -6.01 -8.81 -11.21
C GLY A 14 -6.10 -7.55 -12.08
N PRO A 15 -7.18 -6.76 -12.02
CA PRO A 15 -7.34 -5.55 -12.83
C PRO A 15 -6.64 -4.32 -12.27
N VAL A 16 -6.11 -4.39 -11.04
CA VAL A 16 -5.50 -3.24 -10.37
C VAL A 16 -4.11 -2.98 -10.95
N THR A 17 -3.86 -1.73 -11.34
CA THR A 17 -2.54 -1.27 -11.79
C THR A 17 -1.74 -0.68 -10.64
N VAL A 18 -0.43 -0.51 -10.84
CA VAL A 18 0.44 0.14 -9.86
C VAL A 18 -0.03 1.58 -9.59
N ASN A 19 -0.51 2.29 -10.62
CA ASN A 19 -1.00 3.65 -10.47
C ASN A 19 -2.31 3.72 -9.66
N ASP A 20 -3.22 2.75 -9.81
CA ASP A 20 -4.44 2.70 -9.01
C ASP A 20 -4.11 2.50 -7.53
N LEU A 21 -3.24 1.54 -7.25
CA LEU A 21 -2.80 1.24 -5.88
C LEU A 21 -2.08 2.44 -5.26
N LYS A 22 -1.16 3.05 -6.01
CA LYS A 22 -0.40 4.22 -5.59
C LYS A 22 -1.32 5.40 -5.27
N THR A 23 -2.24 5.72 -6.17
CA THR A 23 -3.20 6.84 -6.00
C THR A 23 -4.03 6.65 -4.74
N PHE A 24 -4.54 5.44 -4.52
CA PHE A 24 -5.28 5.12 -3.31
C PHE A 24 -4.42 5.27 -2.05
N MET A 25 -3.21 4.70 -2.03
CA MET A 25 -2.35 4.73 -0.85
C MET A 25 -1.81 6.14 -0.54
N GLU A 26 -1.54 6.96 -1.54
CA GLU A 26 -1.18 8.37 -1.33
C GLU A 26 -2.34 9.16 -0.71
N LEU A 27 -3.58 8.88 -1.13
CA LEU A 27 -4.76 9.48 -0.51
C LEU A 27 -4.92 9.01 0.94
N ASP A 28 -4.74 7.72 1.22
CA ASP A 28 -4.78 7.17 2.58
C ASP A 28 -3.70 7.80 3.46
N CYS A 29 -2.48 7.99 2.94
CA CYS A 29 -1.39 8.68 3.62
C CYS A 29 -1.79 10.11 4.03
N LYS A 30 -2.39 10.88 3.11
CA LYS A 30 -2.83 12.26 3.37
C LYS A 30 -3.96 12.35 4.40
N ASN A 31 -4.84 11.35 4.43
CA ASN A 31 -5.99 11.33 5.33
C ASN A 31 -5.61 10.88 6.76
N LYS A 32 -4.56 10.05 6.90
CA LYS A 32 -4.17 9.46 8.19
C LYS A 32 -2.99 10.13 8.86
N PHE A 33 -2.10 10.74 8.08
CA PHE A 33 -0.88 11.36 8.58
C PHE A 33 -0.80 12.81 8.15
N SER A 34 -0.15 13.63 8.97
CA SER A 34 0.14 15.04 8.67
C SER A 34 1.63 15.34 8.82
N GLY A 35 2.09 16.46 8.27
CA GLY A 35 3.48 16.89 8.39
C GLY A 35 4.50 15.87 7.84
N ALA A 36 5.56 15.63 8.60
CA ALA A 36 6.67 14.76 8.19
C ALA A 36 6.27 13.29 8.01
N GLU A 37 5.33 12.79 8.81
CA GLU A 37 4.84 11.42 8.72
C GLU A 37 4.07 11.19 7.41
N GLY A 38 3.28 12.17 6.98
CA GLY A 38 2.60 12.12 5.67
C GLY A 38 3.57 12.09 4.50
N LEU A 39 4.68 12.84 4.59
CA LEU A 39 5.75 12.83 3.58
C LEU A 39 6.49 11.49 3.55
N ALA A 40 6.81 10.92 4.71
CA ALA A 40 7.44 9.61 4.82
C ALA A 40 6.54 8.49 4.26
N CYS A 41 5.24 8.55 4.58
CA CYS A 41 4.24 7.64 4.05
C CYS A 41 4.16 7.71 2.52
N LYS A 42 4.08 8.93 1.96
CA LYS A 42 4.08 9.12 0.51
C LYS A 42 5.37 8.59 -0.13
N ALA A 43 6.54 8.89 0.44
CA ALA A 43 7.82 8.40 -0.07
C ALA A 43 7.90 6.86 -0.07
N PHE A 44 7.34 6.22 0.97
CA PHE A 44 7.22 4.77 1.03
C PHE A 44 6.32 4.24 -0.09
N VAL A 45 5.13 4.81 -0.27
CA VAL A 45 4.19 4.45 -1.34
C VAL A 45 4.85 4.62 -2.71
N ASP A 46 5.52 5.74 -2.95
CA ASP A 46 6.26 6.03 -4.18
C ASP A 46 7.29 4.93 -4.52
N GLN A 47 8.00 4.41 -3.52
CA GLN A 47 9.06 3.40 -3.70
C GLN A 47 8.53 1.96 -3.75
N LYS A 48 7.44 1.65 -3.04
CA LYS A 48 7.03 0.26 -2.78
C LYS A 48 5.74 -0.16 -3.46
N SER A 49 4.98 0.75 -4.08
CA SER A 49 3.68 0.43 -4.71
C SER A 49 3.72 -0.74 -5.68
N SER A 50 4.77 -0.85 -6.52
CA SER A 50 4.89 -1.98 -7.46
C SER A 50 5.02 -3.30 -6.72
N GLN A 51 5.94 -3.38 -5.77
CA GLN A 51 6.18 -4.60 -4.99
C GLN A 51 4.96 -4.97 -4.12
N MET A 52 4.29 -3.98 -3.52
CA MET A 52 3.06 -4.22 -2.77
C MET A 52 1.95 -4.78 -3.64
N LEU A 53 1.79 -4.28 -4.87
CA LEU A 53 0.79 -4.82 -5.80
C LEU A 53 1.10 -6.28 -6.15
N ASP A 54 2.36 -6.60 -6.42
CA ASP A 54 2.77 -7.97 -6.72
C ASP A 54 2.52 -8.90 -5.53
N ASP A 55 2.82 -8.46 -4.31
CA ASP A 55 2.56 -9.23 -3.10
C ASP A 55 1.05 -9.42 -2.84
N PHE A 56 0.23 -8.40 -3.10
CA PHE A 56 -1.24 -8.54 -3.05
C PHE A 56 -1.77 -9.54 -4.08
N LYS A 57 -1.24 -9.51 -5.31
CA LYS A 57 -1.58 -10.46 -6.38
C LYS A 57 -1.14 -11.89 -6.03
N ALA A 58 -0.02 -12.04 -5.34
CA ALA A 58 0.47 -13.31 -4.83
C ALA A 58 -0.27 -13.79 -3.57
N GLY A 59 -1.27 -13.03 -3.07
CA GLY A 59 -2.11 -13.43 -1.96
C GLY A 59 -1.43 -13.36 -0.59
N LEU A 60 -0.32 -12.63 -0.47
CA LEU A 60 0.36 -12.43 0.82
C LEU A 60 -0.56 -11.70 1.79
N THR A 61 -0.44 -11.98 3.08
CA THR A 61 -1.17 -11.26 4.14
C THR A 61 -0.58 -9.87 4.38
N ASP A 62 -1.35 -8.99 5.04
CA ASP A 62 -0.88 -7.63 5.34
C ASP A 62 0.39 -7.63 6.20
N GLN A 63 0.52 -8.58 7.13
CA GLN A 63 1.72 -8.75 7.94
C GLN A 63 2.92 -9.16 7.07
N GLN A 64 2.74 -10.10 6.14
CA GLN A 64 3.81 -10.52 5.23
C GLN A 64 4.28 -9.36 4.34
N ILE A 65 3.35 -8.59 3.79
CA ILE A 65 3.65 -7.39 2.99
C ILE A 65 4.39 -6.35 3.84
N CYS A 66 3.94 -6.13 5.08
CA CYS A 66 4.55 -5.16 5.99
C CYS A 66 5.99 -5.55 6.38
N VAL A 67 6.23 -6.84 6.63
CA VAL A 67 7.56 -7.37 6.95
C VAL A 67 8.48 -7.30 5.72
N LYS A 68 8.01 -7.73 4.53
CA LYS A 68 8.76 -7.59 3.28
C LYS A 68 9.11 -6.13 2.96
N GLY A 69 8.19 -5.22 3.26
CA GLY A 69 8.37 -3.78 3.09
C GLY A 69 9.34 -3.15 4.09
N GLY A 70 9.79 -3.89 5.12
CA GLY A 70 10.66 -3.38 6.17
C GLY A 70 9.96 -2.45 7.16
N ILE A 71 8.62 -2.46 7.20
CA ILE A 71 7.82 -1.62 8.10
C ILE A 71 7.57 -2.35 9.42
N CYS A 72 7.19 -3.63 9.36
CA CYS A 72 6.92 -4.47 10.53
C CYS A 72 8.10 -5.40 10.82
N LYS A 73 8.29 -5.76 12.09
CA LYS A 73 9.18 -6.84 12.54
C LYS A 73 8.38 -8.05 12.97
#